data_AF-A0A5J6XIP2-F1
#
_entry.id   AF-A0A5J6XIP2-F1
#
_cell.length_a   1.000
_cell.length_b   1.000
_cell.length_c   1.000
_cell.angle_alpha   90.00
_cell.angle_beta   90.00
_cell.angle_gamma   90.00
#
_symmetry.space_group_name_H-M   'P 1'
#
loop_
_entity.id
_entity.type
_entity.pdbx_description
1 polymer ?
#
loop_
_entity_poly.entity_id
_entity_poly.type
_entity_poly.pdbx_seq_one_letter_code
_entity_poly.pdbx_strand_id
1 'polypeptide(L)' 'MELHILMKDIEQCRQRMILLASSTSMLDSDVIKASTELDSLINLYQTHTRYVKQ' A
#
# COMPACT_ATOMS: atom_id res chain seq x y z
N MET A 1 2.95 -15.62 4.58
CA MET A 1 1.88 -14.84 3.91
C MET A 1 1.95 -15.12 2.43
N GLU A 2 0.84 -15.52 1.79
CA GLU A 2 0.81 -15.78 0.36
C GLU A 2 0.86 -14.46 -0.44
N LEU A 3 1.55 -14.46 -1.58
CA LEU A 3 1.72 -13.26 -2.40
C LEU A 3 0.38 -12.65 -2.86
N HIS A 4 -0.63 -13.49 -3.08
CA HIS A 4 -1.99 -13.06 -3.44
C HIS A 4 -2.69 -12.26 -2.34
N ILE A 5 -2.45 -12.61 -1.07
CA ILE A 5 -3.00 -11.87 0.08
C ILE A 5 -2.36 -10.48 0.12
N LEU A 6 -1.03 -10.42 -0.03
CA LEU A 6 -0.30 -9.15 -0.04
C LEU A 6 -0.72 -8.23 -1.20
N MET A 7 -0.96 -8.78 -2.39
CA MET A 7 -1.49 -7.99 -3.52
C MET A 7 -2.88 -7.42 -3.23
N LYS A 8 -3.74 -8.19 -2.56
CA LYS A 8 -5.07 -7.74 -2.16
C LYS A 8 -4.98 -6.61 -1.14
N ASP A 9 -4.10 -6.72 -0.16
CA ASP A 9 -3.89 -5.71 0.87
C ASP A 9 -3.35 -4.41 0.27
N ILE A 10 -2.43 -4.50 -0.70
CA ILE A 10 -1.94 -3.33 -1.47
C ILE A 10 -3.11 -2.62 -2.17
N GLU A 11 -3.96 -3.36 -2.89
CA GLU A 11 -5.06 -2.76 -3.64
C GLU A 11 -6.11 -2.12 -2.70
N GLN A 12 -6.42 -2.76 -1.58
CA GLN A 12 -7.32 -2.19 -0.57
C GLN A 12 -6.75 -0.91 0.04
N CYS A 13 -5.46 -0.91 0.40
CA CYS A 13 -4.79 0.26 0.95
C CYS A 13 -4.74 1.41 -0.07
N ARG A 14 -4.46 1.10 -1.35
CA ARG A 14 -4.49 2.07 -2.45
C ARG A 14 -5.86 2.70 -2.63
N GLN A 15 -6.94 1.91 -2.61
CA GLN A 15 -8.30 2.44 -2.70
C GLN A 15 -8.65 3.37 -1.53
N ARG A 16 -8.27 3.00 -0.30
CA ARG A 16 -8.44 3.86 0.88
C ARG A 16 -7.71 5.18 0.72
N MET A 17 -6.46 5.16 0.28
CA MET A 17 -5.65 6.36 0.05
C MET A 17 -6.28 7.27 -1.00
N ILE A 18 -6.76 6.71 -2.13
CA ILE A 18 -7.43 7.49 -3.19
C ILE A 18 -8.70 8.15 -2.65
N LEU A 19 -9.51 7.41 -1.90
CA LEU A 19 -10.74 7.94 -1.30
C LEU A 19 -10.44 9.09 -0.33
N LEU A 20 -9.48 8.90 0.57
CA LEU A 20 -9.06 9.95 1.51
C LEU A 20 -8.53 11.18 0.77
N ALA A 21 -7.63 11.00 -0.20
CA ALA A 21 -7.05 12.11 -0.97
C ALA A 21 -8.08 12.81 -1.88
N SER A 22 -9.18 12.14 -2.22
CA SER A 22 -10.28 12.75 -3.00
C SER A 22 -11.21 13.61 -2.15
N SER A 23 -11.27 13.35 -0.83
CA SER A 23 -12.15 14.04 0.11
C SER A 23 -11.43 15.04 1.01
N THR A 24 -10.09 14.94 1.12
CA THR A 24 -9.27 15.80 1.97
C THR A 24 -8.00 16.28 1.25
N SER A 25 -7.26 17.21 1.86
CA SER A 25 -5.96 17.64 1.37
C SER A 25 -4.94 16.49 1.46
N MET A 26 -3.97 16.43 0.54
CA MET A 26 -2.87 15.47 0.61
C MET A 26 -1.99 15.59 1.87
N LEU A 27 -2.11 16.70 2.60
CA LEU A 27 -1.44 16.93 3.89
C LEU A 27 -2.26 16.41 5.08
N ASP A 28 -3.44 15.85 4.83
CA ASP A 28 -4.28 15.25 5.85
C ASP A 28 -3.55 14.06 6.50
N SER A 29 -3.60 14.01 7.83
CA SER A 29 -2.91 12.98 8.62
C SER A 29 -3.31 11.56 8.19
N ASP A 30 -4.56 11.36 7.77
CA ASP A 30 -5.06 10.05 7.37
C ASP A 30 -4.63 9.68 5.95
N VAL A 31 -4.45 10.66 5.06
CA VAL A 31 -3.82 10.45 3.74
C VAL A 31 -2.36 10.05 3.91
N ILE A 32 -1.61 10.74 4.79
CA ILE A 32 -0.19 10.44 5.07
C ILE A 32 -0.03 9.06 5.71
N LYS A 33 -0.90 8.67 6.64
CA LYS A 33 -0.88 7.32 7.23
C LYS A 33 -1.16 6.26 6.16
N ALA A 34 -2.18 6.49 5.32
CA ALA A 34 -2.52 5.56 4.25
C ALA A 34 -1.39 5.43 3.22
N SER A 35 -0.71 6.52 2.87
CA SER A 35 0.44 6.46 1.94
C SER A 35 1.62 5.71 2.54
N THR A 36 1.92 5.92 3.82
CA THR A 36 3.01 5.21 4.54
C THR A 36 2.74 3.71 4.65
N GLU A 37 1.48 3.35 4.89
CA GLU A 37 1.03 1.95 4.92
C GLU A 37 1.16 1.30 3.54
N LEU A 38 0.75 2.00 2.47
CA LEU A 38 0.86 1.53 1.10
C LEU A 38 2.32 1.30 0.69
N ASP A 39 3.22 2.24 1.00
CA ASP A 39 4.65 2.10 0.74
C ASP A 39 5.23 0.88 1.45
N SER A 40 4.82 0.62 2.69
CA SER A 40 5.29 -0.54 3.46
C SER A 40 4.85 -1.86 2.81
N LEU A 41 3.60 -1.95 2.34
CA LEU A 41 3.08 -3.13 1.65
C LEU A 41 3.77 -3.36 0.30
N ILE A 42 4.00 -2.29 -0.47
CA ILE A 42 4.73 -2.36 -1.75
C ILE A 42 6.16 -2.84 -1.52
N ASN A 43 6.87 -2.29 -0.53
CA ASN A 43 8.23 -2.70 -0.20
C ASN A 43 8.29 -4.17 0.22
N LEU A 44 7.31 -4.65 0.98
CA LEU A 44 7.19 -6.05 1.35
C LEU A 44 6.98 -6.94 0.10
N TYR A 45 6.12 -6.52 -0.83
CA TYR A 45 5.88 -7.25 -2.07
C TYR A 45 7.12 -7.29 -2.97
N GLN A 46 7.82 -6.16 -3.10
CA GLN A 46 9.09 -6.09 -3.82
C GLN A 46 10.14 -7.00 -3.20
N THR A 47 10.20 -7.05 -1.88
CA THR A 47 11.10 -7.97 -1.15
C THR A 47 10.78 -9.42 -1.49
N HIS A 48 9.52 -9.84 -1.34
CA HIS A 48 9.08 -11.20 -1.67
C HIS A 48 9.33 -11.57 -3.14
N THR A 49 9.05 -10.67 -4.08
CA THR A 49 9.26 -10.93 -5.52
C THR A 49 10.73 -10.88 -5.94
N ARG A 50 11.58 -10.13 -5.22
CA ARG A 50 13.03 -10.09 -5.44
C ARG A 50 13.74 -11.36 -4.96
N TYR A 51 13.23 -12.03 -3.92
CA TYR A 51 13.74 -13.34 -3.48
C TYR A 51 13.38 -14.49 -4.42
N VAL A 52 12.28 -14.38 -5.18
CA VAL A 52 11.84 -15.42 -6.13
C VAL A 52 12.63 -15.39 -7.45
N LYS A 53 13.38 -14.32 -7.72
CA LYS A 53 14.22 -14.16 -8.94
C LYS A 53 15.71 -14.48 -8.74
N GLN A 54 16.12 -15.02 -7.59
CA GLN A 54 17.48 -15.52 -7.37
C GLN A 54 17.55 -17.04 -7.49
#